data_AF-A0A3C2CLM0-F1
#
_entry.id   AF-A0A3C2CLM0-F1
#
_cell.length_a   1.000
_cell.length_b   1.000
_cell.length_c   1.000
_cell.angle_alpha   90.00
_cell.angle_beta   90.00
_cell.angle_gamma   90.00
#
_symmetry.space_group_name_H-M   'P 1'
#
loop_
_entity.id
_entity.type
_entity.pdbx_description
1 polymer ?
#
loop_
_entity_poly.entity_id
_entity_poly.type
_entity_poly.pdbx_seq_one_letter_code
_entity_poly.pdbx_strand_id
1 'polypeptide(L)'
;SQTAKDFPIGNIVNGGCLTDLAPEVIDAYNAPFPDDSFKEGARIWPSLVPTSLENPSASSNQKAWETLKNFNKPVICAFSDQDPVTSGGEKAFISAVPGADGQPHTTVENAGHFIQEDQPDQVVRVLIDLIARSTAK
;
A
#
# COMPACT_ATOMS: atom_id res chain seq x y z
N SER A 1 18.51 4.24 1.13
CA SER A 1 17.87 4.47 -0.18
C SER A 1 18.55 5.60 -0.95
N GLN A 2 18.46 6.85 -0.49
CA GLN A 2 18.95 8.04 -1.21
C GLN A 2 20.42 7.97 -1.67
N THR A 3 21.32 7.44 -0.84
CA THR A 3 22.77 7.37 -1.12
C THR A 3 23.26 5.96 -1.46
N ALA A 4 22.34 5.01 -1.65
CA ALA A 4 22.71 3.62 -1.92
C ALA A 4 23.40 3.53 -3.29
N LYS A 5 24.62 2.98 -3.33
CA LYS A 5 25.38 2.80 -4.57
C LYS A 5 24.60 1.98 -5.60
N ASP A 6 24.02 0.87 -5.16
CA ASP A 6 23.16 0.01 -5.95
C ASP A 6 21.72 0.12 -5.44
N PHE A 7 20.75 0.26 -6.35
CA PHE A 7 19.33 0.34 -6.03
C PHE A 7 18.53 -0.57 -7.00
N PRO A 8 18.55 -1.89 -6.75
CA PRO A 8 17.92 -2.87 -7.63
C PRO A 8 16.41 -2.94 -7.37
N ILE A 9 15.63 -2.18 -8.14
CA ILE A 9 14.20 -1.98 -7.91
C ILE A 9 13.43 -3.30 -7.90
N GLY A 10 13.58 -4.14 -8.93
CA GLY A 10 12.87 -5.41 -9.01
C GLY A 10 13.19 -6.34 -7.84
N ASN A 11 14.44 -6.37 -7.35
CA ASN A 11 14.82 -7.18 -6.19
C ASN A 11 14.29 -6.60 -4.86
N ILE A 12 14.18 -5.28 -4.75
CA ILE A 12 13.53 -4.64 -3.59
C ILE A 12 12.04 -5.02 -3.56
N VAL A 13 11.37 -5.03 -4.71
CA VAL A 13 9.98 -5.48 -4.81
C VAL A 13 9.85 -6.95 -4.45
N ASN A 14 10.69 -7.81 -5.02
CA ASN A 14 10.73 -9.25 -4.68
C ASN A 14 10.92 -9.47 -3.18
N GLY A 15 11.82 -8.72 -2.53
CA GLY A 15 12.05 -8.83 -1.09
C GLY A 15 10.88 -8.35 -0.21
N GLY A 16 9.88 -7.67 -0.79
CA GLY A 16 8.64 -7.33 -0.12
C GLY A 16 7.47 -8.28 -0.42
N CYS A 17 7.69 -9.31 -1.23
CA CYS A 17 6.75 -10.40 -1.48
C CYS A 17 7.05 -11.57 -0.53
N LEU A 18 6.10 -12.47 -0.33
CA LEU A 18 6.35 -13.78 0.30
C LEU A 18 6.76 -14.84 -0.70
N THR A 19 6.29 -14.72 -1.94
CA THR A 19 6.66 -15.59 -3.05
C THR A 19 7.90 -15.05 -3.77
N ASP A 20 8.71 -15.96 -4.32
CA ASP A 20 9.79 -15.58 -5.23
C ASP A 20 9.19 -15.24 -6.60
N LEU A 21 9.34 -13.99 -7.01
CA LEU A 21 8.92 -13.51 -8.32
C LEU A 21 9.75 -14.16 -9.42
N ALA A 22 9.09 -14.48 -10.53
CA ALA A 22 9.77 -14.95 -11.73
C ALA A 22 10.75 -13.88 -12.26
N PRO A 23 11.91 -14.28 -12.84
CA PRO A 23 12.90 -13.33 -13.35
C PRO A 23 12.33 -12.27 -14.30
N GLU A 24 11.40 -12.65 -15.18
CA GLU A 24 10.73 -11.74 -16.11
C GLU A 24 9.85 -10.68 -15.42
N VAL A 25 9.30 -10.99 -14.24
CA VAL A 25 8.53 -10.03 -13.43
C VAL A 25 9.48 -9.04 -12.76
N ILE A 26 10.61 -9.52 -12.23
CA ILE A 26 11.67 -8.66 -11.70
C ILE A 26 12.18 -7.70 -12.77
N ASP A 27 12.41 -8.20 -13.99
CA ASP A 27 12.82 -7.38 -15.13
C ASP A 27 11.74 -6.36 -15.53
N ALA A 28 10.45 -6.73 -15.45
CA ALA A 28 9.35 -5.81 -15.69
C ALA A 28 9.32 -4.64 -14.68
N TYR A 29 9.63 -4.89 -13.41
CA TYR A 29 9.80 -3.83 -12.40
C TYR A 29 11.03 -2.96 -12.63
N ASN A 30 12.08 -3.49 -13.25
CA ASN A 30 13.27 -2.73 -13.64
C ASN A 30 13.06 -1.91 -14.93
N ALA A 31 12.10 -2.30 -15.79
CA ALA A 31 11.88 -1.70 -17.10
C ALA A 31 11.70 -0.16 -17.11
N PRO A 32 11.05 0.49 -16.11
CA PRO A 32 10.96 1.95 -16.05
C PRO A 32 12.29 2.65 -15.74
N PHE A 33 13.34 1.91 -15.37
CA PHE A 33 14.62 2.45 -14.91
C PHE A 33 15.79 1.96 -15.78
N PRO A 34 15.93 2.45 -17.04
CA PRO A 34 17.01 2.03 -17.94
C PRO A 34 18.41 2.22 -17.35
N ASP A 35 18.58 3.24 -16.52
CA ASP A 35 19.78 3.49 -15.73
C ASP A 35 19.44 4.19 -14.39
N ASP A 36 20.46 4.47 -13.59
CA ASP A 36 20.27 5.04 -12.24
C ASP A 36 19.67 6.45 -12.23
N SER A 37 19.87 7.24 -13.30
CA SER A 37 19.35 8.61 -13.40
C SER A 37 17.82 8.68 -13.42
N PHE A 38 17.15 7.55 -13.70
CA PHE A 38 15.70 7.40 -13.66
C PHE A 38 15.17 7.02 -12.27
N LYS A 39 16.04 6.70 -11.30
CA LYS A 39 15.66 6.16 -9.98
C LYS A 39 15.47 7.22 -8.90
N GLU A 40 15.72 8.50 -9.20
CA GLU A 40 15.64 9.59 -8.21
C GLU A 40 14.31 9.61 -7.43
N GLY A 41 13.18 9.44 -8.15
CA GLY A 41 11.86 9.36 -7.53
C GLY A 41 11.73 8.18 -6.56
N ALA A 42 12.16 6.99 -6.98
CA ALA A 42 12.13 5.80 -6.13
C ALA A 42 13.10 5.92 -4.93
N ARG A 43 14.24 6.59 -5.11
CA ARG A 43 15.24 6.82 -4.07
C ARG A 43 14.76 7.79 -2.99
N ILE A 44 14.09 8.88 -3.39
CA ILE A 44 13.64 9.91 -2.45
C ILE A 44 12.35 9.52 -1.72
N TRP A 45 11.47 8.72 -2.33
CA TRP A 45 10.14 8.42 -1.80
C TRP A 45 10.11 8.02 -0.32
N PRO A 46 10.97 7.11 0.18
CA PRO A 46 10.94 6.72 1.59
C PRO A 46 11.16 7.89 2.56
N SER A 47 11.92 8.90 2.16
CA SER A 47 12.16 10.10 2.99
C SER A 47 10.98 11.08 3.02
N LEU A 48 10.04 10.94 2.08
CA LEU A 48 8.83 11.77 2.01
C LEU A 48 7.71 11.25 2.90
N VAL A 49 7.85 10.05 3.49
CA VAL A 49 6.88 9.51 4.46
C VAL A 49 6.93 10.37 5.73
N PRO A 50 5.82 11.00 6.14
CA PRO A 50 5.81 11.87 7.32
C PRO A 50 5.88 11.05 8.60
N THR A 51 7.02 11.09 9.28
CA THR A 51 7.26 10.42 10.57
C THR A 51 7.32 11.38 11.75
N SER A 52 7.14 12.69 11.50
CA SER A 52 7.07 13.73 12.54
C SER A 52 6.05 14.82 12.16
N LEU A 53 5.59 15.58 13.15
CA LEU A 53 4.69 16.71 12.95
C LEU A 53 5.37 17.91 12.26
N GLU A 54 6.70 17.94 12.27
CA GLU A 54 7.50 18.96 11.57
C GLU A 54 7.65 18.66 10.08
N ASN A 55 7.20 17.49 9.61
CA ASN A 55 7.24 17.17 8.19
C ASN A 55 6.38 18.17 7.39
N PRO A 56 6.86 18.70 6.25
CA PRO A 56 6.10 19.66 5.44
C PRO A 56 4.69 19.20 5.04
N SER A 57 4.49 17.89 4.89
CA SER A 57 3.19 17.29 4.54
C SER A 57 2.29 17.02 5.75
N ALA A 58 2.76 17.18 6.99
CA ALA A 58 2.00 16.85 8.19
C ALA A 58 0.68 17.65 8.29
N SER A 59 0.74 18.98 8.09
CA SER A 59 -0.46 19.84 8.16
C SER A 59 -1.49 19.47 7.08
N SER A 60 -1.03 19.17 5.86
CA SER A 60 -1.91 18.75 4.77
C SER A 60 -2.55 17.39 5.04
N ASN A 61 -1.78 16.43 5.56
CA ASN A 61 -2.30 15.11 5.92
C ASN A 61 -3.30 15.19 7.08
N GLN A 62 -3.08 16.05 8.08
CA GLN A 62 -4.06 16.30 9.15
C GLN A 62 -5.39 16.83 8.60
N LYS A 63 -5.34 17.79 7.66
CA LYS A 63 -6.55 18.30 6.99
C LYS A 63 -7.26 17.23 6.17
N ALA A 64 -6.51 16.35 5.51
CA ALA A 64 -7.07 15.20 4.81
C ALA A 64 -7.77 14.24 5.78
N TRP A 65 -7.19 13.98 6.96
CA TRP A 65 -7.83 13.18 8.01
C TRP A 65 -9.15 13.78 8.50
N GLU A 66 -9.26 15.10 8.63
CA GLU A 66 -10.55 15.74 8.96
C GLU A 66 -11.62 15.49 7.87
N THR A 67 -11.20 15.38 6.61
CA THR A 67 -12.12 14.98 5.52
C THR A 67 -12.49 13.50 5.63
N LEU A 68 -11.51 12.61 5.88
CA LEU A 68 -11.75 11.18 6.01
C LEU A 68 -12.66 10.83 7.20
N LYS A 69 -12.57 11.57 8.31
CA LYS A 69 -13.47 11.43 9.47
C LYS A 69 -14.95 11.71 9.16
N ASN A 70 -15.23 12.36 8.03
CA ASN A 70 -16.58 12.65 7.56
C ASN A 70 -16.94 11.82 6.31
N PHE A 71 -16.08 10.89 5.89
CA PHE A 71 -16.29 10.09 4.70
C PHE A 71 -17.21 8.90 5.00
N ASN A 72 -18.44 8.95 4.48
CA ASN A 72 -19.50 7.99 4.76
C ASN A 72 -19.72 6.95 3.64
N LYS A 73 -18.98 7.02 2.53
CA LYS A 73 -19.07 6.00 1.47
C LYS A 73 -18.29 4.75 1.89
N PRO A 74 -18.62 3.55 1.36
CA PRO A 74 -17.99 2.30 1.78
C PRO A 74 -16.45 2.35 1.71
N VAL A 75 -15.80 1.95 2.81
CA VAL A 75 -14.33 1.80 2.93
C VAL A 75 -14.01 0.41 3.45
N ILE A 76 -13.21 -0.35 2.70
CA ILE A 76 -12.72 -1.66 3.14
C ILE A 76 -11.23 -1.57 3.45
N CYS A 77 -10.81 -2.15 4.57
CA CYS A 77 -9.40 -2.40 4.85
C CYS A 77 -9.09 -3.86 4.47
N ALA A 78 -8.08 -4.04 3.63
CA ALA A 78 -7.67 -5.31 3.06
C ALA A 78 -6.13 -5.46 3.15
N PHE A 79 -5.60 -5.40 4.37
CA PHE A 79 -4.16 -5.45 4.64
C PHE A 79 -3.68 -6.91 4.64
N SER A 80 -2.40 -7.14 4.37
CA SER A 80 -1.80 -8.48 4.42
C SER A 80 -1.36 -8.88 5.83
N ASP A 81 -1.11 -10.17 6.03
CA ASP A 81 -0.67 -10.74 7.31
C ASP A 81 0.85 -10.67 7.55
N GLN A 82 1.67 -10.47 6.50
CA GLN A 82 3.13 -10.46 6.60
C GLN A 82 3.77 -9.15 6.08
N ASP A 83 3.13 -8.01 6.30
CA ASP A 83 3.71 -6.69 6.05
C ASP A 83 4.03 -5.92 7.36
N PRO A 84 5.26 -6.03 7.90
CA PRO A 84 5.64 -5.29 9.10
C PRO A 84 5.73 -3.77 8.89
N VAL A 85 5.79 -3.27 7.64
CA VAL A 85 5.90 -1.84 7.35
C VAL A 85 4.57 -1.13 7.60
N THR A 86 3.45 -1.77 7.23
CA THR A 86 2.12 -1.15 7.32
C THR A 86 1.20 -1.80 8.37
N SER A 87 1.60 -2.93 8.96
CA SER A 87 0.86 -3.65 9.99
C SER A 87 0.34 -2.74 11.10
N GLY A 88 -0.97 -2.78 11.35
CA GLY A 88 -1.67 -1.98 12.35
C GLY A 88 -2.20 -0.64 11.83
N GLY A 89 -1.82 -0.24 10.61
CA GLY A 89 -2.29 0.99 9.96
C GLY A 89 -3.79 0.99 9.68
N GLU A 90 -4.39 -0.19 9.47
CA GLU A 90 -5.82 -0.37 9.24
C GLU A 90 -6.67 0.16 10.41
N LYS A 91 -6.17 0.05 11.65
CA LYS A 91 -6.93 0.42 12.86
C LYS A 91 -7.32 1.89 12.86
N ALA A 92 -6.47 2.77 12.32
CA ALA A 92 -6.76 4.19 12.23
C ALA A 92 -7.95 4.45 11.29
N PHE A 93 -8.03 3.75 10.16
CA PHE A 93 -9.16 3.87 9.23
C PHE A 93 -10.44 3.29 9.81
N ILE A 94 -10.38 2.07 10.34
CA ILE A 94 -11.54 1.37 10.90
C ILE A 94 -12.17 2.15 12.06
N SER A 95 -11.34 2.79 12.90
CA SER A 95 -11.84 3.54 14.06
C SER A 95 -12.32 4.96 13.73
N ALA A 96 -11.74 5.61 12.72
CA ALA A 96 -11.96 7.05 12.49
C ALA A 96 -12.83 7.36 11.26
N VAL A 97 -12.99 6.43 10.31
CA VAL A 97 -13.71 6.67 9.04
C VAL A 97 -15.09 6.03 9.11
N PRO A 98 -16.20 6.80 9.13
CA PRO A 98 -17.55 6.25 9.26
C PRO A 98 -17.91 5.23 8.17
N GLY A 99 -17.44 5.44 6.95
CA GLY A 99 -17.63 4.53 5.83
C GLY A 99 -17.00 3.14 6.00
N ALA A 100 -16.09 2.98 6.97
CA ALA A 100 -15.49 1.70 7.32
C ALA A 100 -16.35 0.91 8.32
N ASP A 101 -17.25 1.55 9.06
CA ASP A 101 -18.04 0.88 10.10
C ASP A 101 -18.93 -0.23 9.52
N GLY A 102 -18.92 -1.38 10.20
CA GLY A 102 -19.64 -2.58 9.79
C GLY A 102 -19.23 -3.20 8.45
N GLN A 103 -18.15 -2.74 7.82
CA GLN A 103 -17.64 -3.34 6.58
C GLN A 103 -16.88 -4.65 6.88
N PRO A 104 -16.92 -5.65 5.97
CA PRO A 104 -16.26 -6.94 6.19
C PRO A 104 -14.75 -6.84 5.92
N HIS A 105 -14.03 -6.08 6.73
CA HIS A 105 -12.57 -5.95 6.65
C HIS A 105 -11.92 -7.33 6.60
N THR A 106 -10.89 -7.47 5.77
CA THR A 106 -10.27 -8.76 5.47
C THR A 106 -8.77 -8.65 5.68
N THR A 107 -8.19 -9.63 6.34
CA THR A 107 -6.74 -9.83 6.27
C THR A 107 -6.46 -10.75 5.10
N VAL A 108 -5.62 -10.33 4.17
CA VAL A 108 -5.19 -11.15 3.05
C VAL A 108 -4.05 -12.04 3.53
N GLU A 109 -4.33 -13.34 3.61
CA GLU A 109 -3.41 -14.33 4.18
C GLU A 109 -2.35 -14.76 3.15
N ASN A 110 -1.16 -15.08 3.65
CA ASN A 110 0.00 -15.48 2.84
C ASN A 110 0.39 -14.39 1.82
N ALA A 111 0.47 -13.14 2.28
CA ALA A 111 0.92 -12.02 1.47
C ALA A 111 1.87 -11.07 2.22
N GLY A 112 2.85 -10.52 1.51
CA GLY A 112 3.79 -9.53 2.01
C GLY A 112 3.31 -8.09 1.80
N HIS A 113 4.26 -7.17 1.66
CA HIS A 113 4.01 -5.76 1.38
C HIS A 113 3.42 -5.54 -0.03
N PHE A 114 3.93 -6.25 -1.02
CA PHE A 114 3.39 -6.25 -2.39
C PHE A 114 2.29 -7.31 -2.52
N ILE A 115 1.21 -7.11 -1.74
CA ILE A 115 0.04 -7.99 -1.62
C ILE A 115 -0.56 -8.44 -2.96
N GLN A 116 -0.41 -7.63 -4.00
CA GLN A 116 -0.97 -7.90 -5.33
C GLN A 116 -0.20 -8.99 -6.08
N GLU A 117 1.11 -9.14 -5.79
CA GLU A 117 1.93 -10.20 -6.39
C GLU A 117 1.68 -11.54 -5.69
N ASP A 118 1.55 -11.53 -4.36
CA ASP A 118 1.35 -12.79 -3.61
C ASP A 118 -0.08 -13.32 -3.70
N GLN A 119 -1.10 -12.45 -3.59
CA GLN A 119 -2.51 -12.86 -3.49
C GLN A 119 -3.45 -12.01 -4.36
N PRO A 120 -3.20 -11.92 -5.68
CA PRO A 120 -4.02 -11.10 -6.59
C PRO A 120 -5.50 -11.47 -6.54
N ASP A 121 -5.82 -12.77 -6.53
CA ASP A 121 -7.21 -13.26 -6.54
C ASP A 121 -7.98 -12.86 -5.28
N GLN A 122 -7.33 -12.89 -4.12
CA GLN A 122 -7.96 -12.47 -2.86
C GLN A 122 -8.24 -10.96 -2.88
N VAL A 123 -7.26 -10.15 -3.31
CA VAL A 123 -7.41 -8.69 -3.43
C VAL A 123 -8.55 -8.35 -4.40
N VAL A 124 -8.58 -8.97 -5.58
CA VAL A 124 -9.63 -8.76 -6.59
C VAL A 124 -11.00 -9.14 -6.03
N ARG A 125 -11.10 -10.26 -5.30
CA ARG A 125 -12.37 -10.68 -4.69
C ARG A 125 -12.88 -9.66 -3.68
N VAL A 126 -12.01 -9.12 -2.81
CA VAL A 126 -12.41 -8.08 -1.85
C VAL A 126 -12.95 -6.85 -2.57
N LEU A 127 -12.34 -6.43 -3.69
CA LEU A 127 -12.79 -5.30 -4.48
C LEU A 127 -14.14 -5.55 -5.16
N ILE A 128 -14.30 -6.71 -5.82
CA ILE A 128 -15.57 -7.09 -6.47
C ILE A 128 -16.70 -7.15 -5.45
N ASP A 129 -16.45 -7.76 -4.29
CA ASP A 129 -17.43 -7.88 -3.22
C ASP A 129 -17.85 -6.50 -2.66
N LEU A 130 -16.90 -5.55 -2.54
CA LEU A 130 -17.20 -4.17 -2.14
C LEU A 130 -18.09 -3.47 -3.17
N ILE A 131 -17.78 -3.60 -4.46
CA ILE A 131 -18.55 -2.99 -5.56
C ILE A 131 -19.98 -3.56 -5.59
N ALA A 132 -20.12 -4.89 -5.48
CA ALA A 132 -21.41 -5.57 -5.49
C ALA A 132 -22.30 -5.11 -4.31
N ARG A 133 -21.73 -4.96 -3.11
CA ARG A 133 -22.46 -4.44 -1.94
C ARG A 133 -22.84 -2.96 -2.05
N SER A 134 -22.00 -2.17 -2.72
CA SER A 134 -22.21 -0.73 -2.89
C SER A 134 -23.27 -0.39 -3.93
N THR A 135 -23.53 -1.30 -4.87
CA THR A 135 -24.53 -1.16 -5.94
C THR A 135 -25.89 -1.78 -5.62
N ALA A 136 -25.97 -2.60 -4.56
CA ALA A 136 -27.20 -3.22 -4.08
C ALA A 136 -28.02 -2.35 -3.12
N LYS A 137 -27.59 -1.11 -2.85
CA LYS A 137 -28.32 -0.09 -2.08
C LYS A 137 -28.87 0.98 -3.01
#